data_AF-A0A087UXJ0-F1
#
_entry.id   AF-A0A087UXJ0-F1
#
_cell.length_a   1.000
_cell.length_b   1.000
_cell.length_c   1.000
_cell.angle_alpha   90.00
_cell.angle_beta   90.00
_cell.angle_gamma   90.00
#
_symmetry.space_group_name_H-M   'P 1'
#
loop_
_entity.id
_entity.type
_entity.pdbx_description
1 polymer ?
#
loop_
_entity_poly.entity_id
_entity_poly.type
_entity_poly.pdbx_seq_one_letter_code
_entity_poly.pdbx_strand_id
1 'polypeptide(L)'
;MLKHDGYDHMLQIKDNMGRDIGTIFEESKMHSSSSFLRNITDFVRRREDLHGYIRNSYLEGTCRLIRSDNTLVTAKSQRARCALHVAVLFEHIGVIQALVKANSSAVHVSDNLGRTPLHYAMA
;
A
#
# COMPACT_ATOMS: atom_id res chain seq x y z
N MET A 1 -16.49 0.06 -15.25
CA MET A 1 -15.02 0.28 -15.23
C MET A 1 -14.63 0.71 -13.82
N LEU A 2 -14.56 -0.26 -12.90
CA LEU A 2 -14.33 -0.03 -11.46
C LEU A 2 -12.84 0.22 -11.23
N LYS A 3 -12.42 1.47 -11.37
CA LYS A 3 -11.03 1.88 -11.18
C LYS A 3 -10.74 2.04 -9.69
N HIS A 4 -10.24 0.96 -9.07
CA HIS A 4 -9.21 1.00 -8.04
C HIS A 4 -9.36 2.06 -6.93
N ASP A 5 -10.56 2.22 -6.36
CA ASP A 5 -10.68 2.82 -5.03
C ASP A 5 -9.82 1.98 -4.08
N GLY A 6 -9.00 2.63 -3.25
CA GLY A 6 -8.22 1.93 -2.24
C GLY A 6 -9.14 1.04 -1.41
N TYR A 7 -9.08 -0.27 -1.63
CA TYR A 7 -10.00 -1.27 -1.07
C TYR A 7 -9.91 -1.44 0.46
N ASP A 8 -9.17 -0.57 1.15
CA ASP A 8 -9.03 -0.56 2.61
C ASP A 8 -10.37 -0.38 3.33
N HIS A 9 -11.35 0.28 2.71
CA HIS A 9 -12.67 0.45 3.31
C HIS A 9 -13.44 -0.88 3.47
N MET A 10 -13.10 -1.93 2.70
CA MET A 10 -13.71 -3.25 2.87
C MET A 10 -13.25 -3.95 4.16
N LEU A 11 -12.09 -3.58 4.70
CA LEU A 11 -11.53 -4.19 5.90
C LEU A 11 -11.96 -3.48 7.19
N GLN A 12 -12.65 -2.34 7.10
CA GLN A 12 -13.14 -1.57 8.25
C GLN A 12 -14.64 -1.75 8.50
N ILE A 13 -15.28 -2.72 7.83
CA ILE A 13 -16.71 -2.98 7.97
C ILE A 13 -16.96 -3.61 9.33
N LYS A 14 -17.70 -2.89 10.18
CA LYS A 14 -18.14 -3.37 11.48
C LYS A 14 -19.60 -3.81 11.40
N ASP A 15 -19.97 -4.87 12.13
CA ASP A 15 -21.37 -5.25 12.28
C ASP A 15 -22.14 -4.23 13.16
N ASN A 16 -23.45 -4.42 13.30
CA ASN A 16 -24.29 -3.59 14.18
C ASN A 16 -23.90 -3.66 15.67
N MET A 17 -23.01 -4.57 16.06
CA MET A 17 -22.43 -4.69 17.40
C MET A 17 -21.02 -4.09 17.49
N GLY A 18 -20.52 -3.45 16.42
CA GLY A 18 -19.20 -2.83 16.36
C GLY A 18 -18.05 -3.81 16.17
N ARG A 19 -18.34 -5.09 15.89
CA ARG A 19 -17.33 -6.14 15.72
C ARG A 19 -16.73 -6.06 14.33
N ASP A 20 -15.41 -6.14 14.28
CA ASP A 20 -14.65 -6.08 13.03
C ASP A 20 -14.83 -7.38 12.23
N ILE A 21 -14.69 -7.30 10.91
CA ILE A 21 -14.94 -8.46 10.05
C ILE A 21 -14.03 -9.65 10.42
N GLY A 22 -12.82 -9.38 10.91
CA GLY A 22 -11.89 -10.40 11.40
C GLY A 22 -12.43 -11.24 12.56
N THR A 23 -13.08 -10.63 13.56
CA THR A 23 -13.55 -11.35 14.75
C THR A 23 -14.79 -12.20 14.45
N ILE A 24 -15.63 -11.76 13.52
CA ILE A 24 -16.82 -12.50 13.04
C ILE A 24 -16.40 -13.82 12.36
N PHE A 25 -15.28 -13.80 11.62
CA PHE A 25 -14.80 -15.00 10.92
C PHE A 25 -14.08 -16.00 11.83
N GLU A 26 -13.47 -15.55 12.91
CA GLU A 26 -12.91 -16.42 13.94
C GLU A 26 -14.02 -17.18 14.69
N GLU A 27 -15.13 -16.52 15.00
CA GLU A 27 -16.30 -17.14 15.63
C GLU A 27 -16.99 -18.18 14.72
N SER A 28 -16.97 -17.97 13.40
CA SER A 28 -17.68 -18.82 12.43
C SER A 28 -16.88 -20.04 11.92
N LYS A 29 -15.72 -20.36 12.53
CA LYS A 29 -14.86 -21.53 12.17
C LYS A 29 -14.47 -21.60 10.68
N MET A 30 -14.51 -20.49 9.95
CA MET A 30 -14.11 -20.45 8.54
C MET A 30 -12.59 -20.28 8.40
N HIS A 31 -11.85 -21.36 8.61
CA HIS A 31 -10.38 -21.34 8.65
C HIS A 31 -9.71 -20.78 7.38
N SER A 32 -10.26 -21.07 6.19
CA SER A 32 -9.74 -20.53 4.93
C SER A 32 -9.97 -19.03 4.76
N SER A 33 -11.09 -18.52 5.25
CA SER A 33 -11.41 -17.08 5.22
C SER A 33 -10.54 -16.31 6.21
N SER A 34 -10.30 -16.86 7.40
CA SER A 34 -9.44 -16.27 8.42
C SER A 34 -7.98 -16.13 7.93
N SER A 35 -7.41 -17.16 7.31
CA SER A 35 -6.04 -17.10 6.78
C SER A 35 -5.92 -16.12 5.61
N PHE A 36 -6.92 -16.07 4.72
CA PHE A 36 -6.97 -15.10 3.63
C PHE A 36 -7.06 -13.65 4.14
N LEU A 37 -7.96 -13.37 5.09
CA LEU A 37 -8.08 -12.03 5.70
C LEU A 37 -6.81 -11.63 6.42
N ARG A 38 -6.17 -12.56 7.16
CA ARG A 38 -4.88 -12.30 7.80
C ARG A 38 -3.82 -11.90 6.78
N ASN A 39 -3.72 -12.60 5.65
CA ASN A 39 -2.78 -12.26 4.58
C ASN A 39 -3.05 -10.86 4.00
N ILE A 40 -4.32 -10.49 3.81
CA ILE A 40 -4.69 -9.14 3.37
C ILE A 40 -4.26 -8.10 4.41
N THR A 41 -4.56 -8.32 5.69
CA THR A 41 -4.19 -7.40 6.78
C THR A 41 -2.68 -7.24 6.88
N ASP A 42 -1.92 -8.34 6.78
CA ASP A 42 -0.46 -8.31 6.78
C ASP A 42 0.10 -7.59 5.55
N PHE A 43 -0.54 -7.72 4.38
CA PHE A 43 -0.18 -6.97 3.18
C PHE A 43 -0.43 -5.46 3.35
N VAL A 44 -1.61 -5.08 3.86
CA VAL A 44 -1.98 -3.69 4.13
C VAL A 44 -1.01 -3.07 5.14
N ARG A 45 -0.66 -3.79 6.21
CA ARG A 45 0.33 -3.33 7.20
C ARG A 45 1.69 -3.09 6.54
N ARG A 46 2.21 -4.06 5.78
CA ARG A 46 3.51 -3.92 5.08
C ARG A 46 3.51 -2.77 4.07
N ARG A 47 2.38 -2.51 3.40
CA ARG A 47 2.23 -1.34 2.52
C ARG A 47 2.34 -0.03 3.31
N GLU A 48 1.67 0.08 4.45
CA GLU A 48 1.76 1.28 5.30
C GLU A 48 3.16 1.44 5.90
N ASP A 49 3.81 0.35 6.31
CA ASP A 49 5.20 0.36 6.78
C ASP A 49 6.13 0.89 5.69
N LEU A 50 5.97 0.42 4.43
CA LEU A 50 6.74 0.92 3.29
C LEU A 50 6.55 2.43 3.10
N HIS A 51 5.31 2.92 3.10
CA HIS A 51 5.04 4.35 3.00
C HIS A 51 5.65 5.12 4.18
N GLY A 52 5.60 4.58 5.40
CA GLY A 52 6.22 5.15 6.59
C GLY A 52 7.74 5.26 6.46
N TYR A 53 8.42 4.21 5.99
CA TYR A 53 9.87 4.23 5.75
C TYR A 53 10.26 5.27 4.71
N ILE A 54 9.47 5.39 3.64
CA ILE A 54 9.70 6.40 2.61
C ILE A 54 9.57 7.80 3.20
N ARG A 55 8.51 8.13 3.94
CA ARG A 55 8.32 9.47 4.55
C ARG A 55 9.45 9.89 5.49
N ASN A 56 10.13 8.91 6.11
CA ASN A 56 11.24 9.14 7.03
C ASN A 56 12.62 8.98 6.37
N SER A 57 12.68 8.88 5.04
CA SER A 57 13.92 8.60 4.28
C SER A 57 14.69 7.35 4.74
N TYR A 58 13.99 6.34 5.29
CA TYR A 58 14.62 5.09 5.73
C TYR A 58 14.91 4.15 4.55
N LEU A 59 15.99 4.46 3.83
CA LEU A 59 16.38 3.78 2.59
C LEU A 59 16.62 2.28 2.79
N GLU A 60 17.28 1.89 3.88
CA GLU A 60 17.61 0.48 4.09
C GLU A 60 16.37 -0.37 4.40
N GLY A 61 15.47 0.12 5.27
CA GLY A 61 14.19 -0.53 5.53
C GLY A 61 13.34 -0.63 4.27
N THR A 62 13.32 0.44 3.47
CA THR A 62 12.65 0.45 2.16
C THR A 62 13.23 -0.63 1.23
N CYS A 63 14.55 -0.65 1.04
CA CYS A 63 15.23 -1.63 0.18
C CYS A 63 15.02 -3.08 0.64
N ARG A 64 14.94 -3.31 1.95
CA ARG A 64 14.70 -4.63 2.53
C ARG A 64 13.28 -5.10 2.27
N LEU A 65 12.31 -4.22 2.45
CA LEU A 65 10.90 -4.53 2.30
C LEU A 65 10.49 -4.72 0.82
N ILE A 66 11.04 -3.94 -0.10
CA ILE A 66 10.79 -4.14 -1.55
C ILE A 66 11.46 -5.41 -2.10
N ARG A 67 12.57 -5.84 -1.50
CA ARG A 67 13.23 -7.11 -1.87
C ARG A 67 12.45 -8.32 -1.40
N SER A 68 11.80 -8.23 -0.23
CA SER A 68 10.94 -9.32 0.24
C SER A 68 9.61 -9.36 -0.51
N ASP A 69 9.07 -8.20 -0.89
CA ASP A 69 7.84 -8.13 -1.67
C ASP A 69 7.81 -6.90 -2.60
N ASN A 70 8.11 -7.15 -3.89
CA ASN A 70 8.14 -6.11 -4.90
C ASN A 70 6.73 -5.59 -5.28
N THR A 71 5.67 -6.33 -4.95
CA THR A 71 4.30 -5.91 -5.28
C THR A 71 3.88 -4.67 -4.47
N LEU A 72 4.53 -4.44 -3.32
CA LEU A 72 4.33 -3.27 -2.47
C LEU A 72 4.68 -1.94 -3.17
N VAL A 73 5.58 -1.95 -4.15
CA VAL A 73 6.00 -0.72 -4.86
C VAL A 73 4.84 -0.10 -5.64
N THR A 74 3.99 -0.93 -6.23
CA THR A 74 2.78 -0.53 -6.97
C THR A 74 1.52 -0.56 -6.11
N ALA A 75 1.60 -1.05 -4.88
CA ALA A 75 0.47 -1.15 -3.97
C ALA A 75 -0.09 0.24 -3.65
N LYS A 76 -1.41 0.35 -3.75
CA LYS A 76 -2.13 1.61 -3.60
C LYS A 76 -2.61 1.79 -2.16
N SER A 77 -2.32 2.95 -1.58
CA SER A 77 -2.95 3.43 -0.35
C SER A 77 -4.41 3.83 -0.59
N GLN A 78 -5.11 4.27 0.46
CA GLN A 78 -6.48 4.79 0.42
C GLN A 78 -6.71 5.88 -0.64
N ARG A 79 -5.68 6.69 -0.94
CA ARG A 79 -5.75 7.76 -1.95
C ARG A 79 -5.27 7.32 -3.33
N ALA A 80 -5.19 6.01 -3.55
CA ALA A 80 -4.53 5.33 -4.67
C ALA A 80 -3.08 5.73 -4.94
N ARG A 81 -2.38 6.29 -3.95
CA ARG A 81 -0.96 6.59 -4.05
C ARG A 81 -0.14 5.34 -3.82
N CYS A 82 0.80 5.07 -4.73
CA CYS A 82 1.84 4.07 -4.56
C CYS A 82 3.10 4.66 -3.89
N ALA A 83 4.05 3.78 -3.58
CA ALA A 83 5.33 4.13 -2.96
C ALA A 83 6.05 5.28 -3.66
N LEU A 84 6.03 5.31 -5.00
CA LEU A 84 6.74 6.31 -5.79
C LEU A 84 6.11 7.72 -5.67
N HIS A 85 4.78 7.83 -5.52
CA HIS A 85 4.15 9.12 -5.26
C HIS A 85 4.64 9.71 -3.94
N VAL A 86 4.76 8.88 -2.91
CA VAL A 86 5.23 9.30 -1.59
C VAL A 86 6.71 9.68 -1.67
N ALA A 87 7.54 8.90 -2.35
CA ALA A 87 8.97 9.18 -2.45
C ALA A 87 9.26 10.50 -3.20
N VAL A 88 8.50 10.80 -4.27
CA VAL A 88 8.61 12.06 -5.01
C VAL A 88 8.13 13.24 -4.16
N LEU A 89 7.00 13.10 -3.47
CA LEU A 89 6.45 14.15 -2.61
C LEU A 89 7.41 14.59 -1.49
N PHE A 90 8.27 13.69 -1.02
CA PHE A 90 9.26 13.95 0.03
C PHE A 90 10.69 14.14 -0.54
N GLU A 91 10.84 14.19 -1.86
CA GLU A 91 12.11 14.47 -2.56
C GLU A 91 13.28 13.55 -2.21
N HIS A 92 12.99 12.32 -1.77
CA HIS A 92 14.03 11.38 -1.36
C HIS A 92 14.63 10.64 -2.56
N ILE A 93 15.56 11.29 -3.26
CA ILE A 93 16.17 10.79 -4.51
C ILE A 93 16.72 9.37 -4.38
N GLY A 94 17.41 9.03 -3.29
CA GLY A 94 17.94 7.68 -3.08
C GLY A 94 16.84 6.61 -3.01
N VAL A 95 15.72 6.94 -2.38
CA VAL A 95 14.55 6.07 -2.29
C VAL A 95 13.84 5.97 -3.64
N ILE A 96 13.67 7.10 -4.36
CA ILE A 96 13.10 7.13 -5.72
C ILE A 96 13.88 6.20 -6.64
N GLN A 97 15.22 6.30 -6.66
CA GLN A 97 16.07 5.44 -7.48
C GLN A 97 15.93 3.96 -7.11
N ALA A 98 15.85 3.64 -5.82
CA ALA A 98 15.65 2.25 -5.38
C ALA A 98 14.29 1.69 -5.82
N LEU A 99 13.22 2.47 -5.69
CA LEU A 99 11.87 2.06 -6.09
C LEU A 99 11.75 1.86 -7.61
N VAL A 100 12.29 2.79 -8.41
CA VAL A 100 12.26 2.69 -9.88
C VAL A 100 13.07 1.48 -10.38
N LYS A 101 14.23 1.21 -9.75
CA LYS A 101 15.03 0.01 -10.06
C LYS A 101 14.30 -1.29 -9.71
N ALA A 102 13.55 -1.31 -8.60
CA ALA A 102 12.80 -2.49 -8.19
C ALA A 102 11.57 -2.74 -9.07
N ASN A 103 10.83 -1.69 -9.43
CA ASN A 103 9.67 -1.79 -10.29
C ASN A 103 9.44 -0.51 -11.11
N SER A 104 9.88 -0.54 -12.37
CA SER A 104 9.76 0.60 -13.30
C SER A 104 8.32 0.94 -13.66
N SER A 105 7.37 -0.01 -13.59
CA SER A 105 5.96 0.26 -13.90
C SER A 105 5.30 1.24 -12.93
N ALA A 106 5.88 1.44 -11.74
CA ALA A 106 5.39 2.36 -10.72
C ALA A 106 5.28 3.81 -11.20
N VAL A 107 6.06 4.21 -12.22
CA VAL A 107 6.03 5.57 -12.80
C VAL A 107 4.71 5.90 -13.51
N HIS A 108 3.95 4.87 -13.92
CA HIS A 108 2.68 5.02 -14.64
C HIS A 108 1.45 4.85 -13.75
N VAL A 109 1.64 4.54 -12.46
CA VAL A 109 0.52 4.35 -11.52
C VAL A 109 -0.12 5.71 -11.25
N SER A 110 -1.45 5.81 -11.37
CA SER A 110 -2.19 7.03 -11.04
C SER A 110 -2.88 6.96 -9.69
N ASP A 111 -2.93 8.09 -8.98
CA ASP A 111 -3.74 8.31 -7.78
C ASP A 111 -5.24 8.48 -8.09
N ASN A 112 -6.06 8.76 -7.07
CA ASN A 112 -7.51 8.95 -7.23
C ASN A 112 -7.88 10.18 -8.09
N LEU A 113 -6.95 11.13 -8.29
CA LEU A 113 -7.13 12.29 -9.15
C LEU A 113 -6.54 12.08 -10.55
N GLY A 114 -6.09 10.86 -10.87
CA GLY A 114 -5.43 10.57 -12.14
C GLY A 114 -3.98 11.08 -12.23
N ARG A 115 -3.41 11.58 -11.13
CA ARG A 115 -2.03 12.08 -11.09
C ARG A 115 -1.06 10.92 -10.95
N THR A 116 -0.03 10.91 -11.78
CA THR A 116 1.13 10.02 -11.68
C THR A 116 2.20 10.61 -10.75
N PRO A 117 3.23 9.84 -10.34
CA PRO A 117 4.34 10.37 -9.55
C PRO A 117 5.03 11.58 -10.20
N LEU A 118 5.05 11.67 -11.54
CA LEU A 118 5.62 12.82 -12.23
C LEU A 118 4.85 14.12 -11.96
N HIS A 119 3.52 14.06 -11.82
CA HIS A 119 2.72 15.24 -11.48
C HIS A 119 3.05 15.78 -10.08
N TYR A 120 3.56 14.93 -9.19
CA TYR A 120 3.98 15.31 -7.84
C TYR A 120 5.35 15.99 -7.82
N ALA A 121 6.17 15.81 -8.85
CA ALA A 121 7.48 16.48 -8.97
C ALA A 121 7.37 17.95 -9.41
N MET A 122 6.17 18.38 -9.81
CA MET A 122 5.90 19.73 -10.32
C MET A 122 5.15 20.61 -9.30
N ALA A 123 4.83 20.07 -8.11
CA ALA A 123 4.11 20.75 -7.04
C ALA A 123 5.10 21.39 -6.06
#